data_AF-A0A495RBM1-F1
#
_entry.id   AF-A0A495RBM1-F1
#
_cell.length_a   1.000
_cell.length_b   1.000
_cell.length_c   1.000
_cell.angle_alpha   90.00
_cell.angle_beta   90.00
_cell.angle_gamma   90.00
#
_symmetry.space_group_name_H-M   'P 1'
#
loop_
_entity.id
_entity.type
_entity.pdbx_description
1 polymer ?
#
loop_
_entity_poly.entity_id
_entity_poly.type
_entity_poly.pdbx_seq_one_letter_code
_entity_poly.pdbx_strand_id
1 'polypeptide(L)'
;MNNFNNVVPVTETAINGKLQQTVSAKQLHSFLSVGRDFSTWIKSRIDEYALNQNEDYLIFDSPVLVNQSTNIEQCKTKRGGDRRSIDYVLTINTAKELAMIENNEQGRAIRKYFIRCEAQLKQIAPSIQKKELKRLKARIEVANYSRPMCDALTLQRLSQGKETKPHHYTNEFNMINGIVLGVSSGNYKKANNISGNIRDQFNEATLNHLAYLEKTNITLIEIGFNYEQRKAKLIELSNRYLTQQLAQAA
;
A
#
# COMPACT_ATOMS: atom_id res chain seq x y z
N MET A 1 30.38 -3.73 4.96
CA MET A 1 29.00 -3.23 4.80
C MET A 1 28.38 -3.97 3.63
N ASN A 2 27.53 -4.97 3.89
CA ASN A 2 26.88 -5.72 2.82
C ASN A 2 25.68 -4.91 2.33
N ASN A 3 25.90 -4.09 1.31
CA ASN A 3 24.84 -3.40 0.59
C ASN A 3 23.93 -4.43 -0.07
N PHE A 4 22.62 -4.22 0.02
CA PHE A 4 21.64 -4.94 -0.81
C PHE A 4 21.98 -4.81 -2.31
N ASN A 5 22.70 -3.75 -2.70
CA ASN A 5 23.26 -3.51 -4.04
C ASN A 5 24.16 -4.63 -4.56
N ASN A 6 24.77 -5.45 -3.68
CA ASN A 6 25.60 -6.57 -4.13
C ASN A 6 24.79 -7.83 -4.45
N VAL A 7 23.51 -7.87 -4.08
CA VAL A 7 22.65 -9.05 -4.19
C VAL A 7 21.74 -8.94 -5.41
N VAL A 8 21.14 -7.77 -5.62
CA VAL A 8 20.41 -7.41 -6.84
C VAL A 8 20.86 -6.01 -7.25
N PRO A 9 21.30 -5.78 -8.50
CA PRO A 9 21.82 -4.48 -8.89
C PRO A 9 20.70 -3.44 -8.87
N VAL A 10 21.01 -2.31 -8.24
CA VAL A 10 20.11 -1.18 -8.11
C VAL A 10 20.43 -0.18 -9.22
N THR A 11 19.42 0.21 -9.99
CA THR A 11 19.51 1.25 -11.01
C THR A 11 18.78 2.51 -10.54
N GLU A 12 19.09 3.66 -11.13
CA GLU A 12 18.30 4.88 -10.90
C GLU A 12 17.37 5.11 -12.09
N THR A 13 16.08 5.25 -11.82
CA THR A 13 15.08 5.54 -12.85
C THR A 13 14.11 6.61 -12.35
N ALA A 14 13.65 7.47 -13.24
CA ALA A 14 12.65 8.47 -12.91
C ALA A 14 11.27 7.81 -12.77
N ILE A 15 10.76 7.71 -11.54
CA ILE A 15 9.39 7.29 -11.24
C ILE A 15 8.62 8.53 -10.77
N ASN A 16 7.53 8.85 -11.45
CA ASN A 16 6.67 9.99 -11.11
C ASN A 16 7.45 11.33 -11.04
N GLY A 17 8.39 11.54 -11.97
CA GLY A 17 9.22 12.74 -12.04
C GLY A 17 10.32 12.85 -10.97
N LYS A 18 10.49 11.85 -10.11
CA LYS A 18 11.56 11.79 -9.09
C LYS A 18 12.55 10.69 -9.44
N LEU A 19 13.85 10.98 -9.35
CA LEU A 19 14.89 9.96 -9.41
C LEU A 19 14.76 9.06 -8.18
N GLN A 20 14.50 7.78 -8.41
CA GLN A 20 14.39 6.77 -7.38
C GLN A 20 15.27 5.57 -7.71
N GLN A 21 15.77 4.94 -6.65
CA GLN A 21 16.47 3.68 -6.76
C GLN A 21 15.46 2.55 -7.04
N THR A 22 15.76 1.77 -8.07
CA THR A 22 14.90 0.72 -8.60
C THR A 22 15.67 -0.56 -8.90
N VAL A 23 14.90 -1.63 -9.08
CA VAL A 23 15.41 -2.99 -9.25
C VAL A 23 14.67 -3.66 -10.40
N SER A 24 15.37 -4.41 -11.24
CA SER A 24 14.73 -5.24 -12.27
C SER A 24 13.95 -6.38 -11.63
N ALA A 25 12.65 -6.50 -11.94
CA ALA A 25 11.83 -7.58 -11.43
C ALA A 25 12.32 -8.97 -11.89
N LYS A 26 12.90 -9.08 -13.09
CA LYS A 26 13.49 -10.33 -13.61
C LYS A 26 14.69 -10.77 -12.78
N GLN A 27 15.56 -9.83 -12.42
CA GLN A 27 16.72 -10.12 -11.59
C GLN A 27 16.29 -10.50 -10.17
N LEU A 28 15.29 -9.81 -9.61
CA LEU A 28 14.71 -10.15 -8.32
C LEU A 28 14.10 -11.57 -8.34
N HIS A 29 13.33 -11.91 -9.37
CA HIS A 29 12.73 -13.24 -9.55
C HIS A 29 13.78 -14.35 -9.60
N SER A 30 14.84 -14.15 -10.38
CA SER A 30 15.96 -15.07 -10.49
C SER A 30 16.69 -15.22 -9.15
N PHE A 31 16.99 -14.11 -8.47
CA PHE A 31 17.64 -14.11 -7.16
C PHE A 31 16.82 -14.87 -6.12
N LEU A 32 15.51 -14.64 -6.08
CA LEU A 32 14.61 -15.33 -5.16
C LEU A 32 14.40 -16.81 -5.50
N SER A 33 14.89 -17.29 -6.66
CA SER A 33 14.73 -18.69 -7.09
C SER A 33 13.27 -19.14 -7.10
N VAL A 34 12.38 -18.29 -7.61
CA VAL A 34 10.94 -18.57 -7.67
C VAL A 34 10.67 -19.59 -8.78
N GLY A 35 9.99 -20.70 -8.45
CA GLY A 35 9.71 -21.77 -9.41
C GLY A 35 8.61 -21.45 -10.44
N ARG A 36 7.74 -20.47 -10.17
CA ARG A 36 6.75 -19.98 -11.16
C ARG A 36 7.46 -19.18 -12.26
N ASP A 37 6.93 -19.22 -13.47
CA ASP A 37 7.42 -18.40 -14.58
C ASP A 37 7.28 -16.90 -14.28
N PHE A 38 8.25 -16.11 -14.73
CA PHE A 38 8.36 -14.69 -14.39
C PHE A 38 7.08 -13.90 -14.70
N SER A 39 6.49 -14.11 -15.88
CA SER A 39 5.31 -13.36 -16.33
C SER A 39 4.07 -13.66 -15.48
N THR A 40 3.83 -14.92 -15.12
CA THR A 40 2.73 -15.28 -14.24
C THR A 40 3.00 -14.83 -12.81
N TRP A 41 4.23 -14.95 -12.34
CA TRP A 41 4.63 -14.51 -11.01
C TRP A 41 4.41 -13.01 -10.81
N ILE A 42 4.96 -12.16 -11.69
CA ILE A 42 4.89 -10.70 -11.50
C ILE A 42 3.46 -10.18 -11.61
N LYS A 43 2.65 -10.71 -12.55
CA LYS A 43 1.23 -10.35 -12.67
C LYS A 43 0.44 -10.75 -11.43
N SER A 44 0.64 -11.97 -10.95
CA SER A 44 0.01 -12.44 -9.71
C SER A 44 0.39 -11.55 -8.51
N ARG A 45 1.64 -11.11 -8.41
CA ARG A 45 2.08 -10.23 -7.31
C ARG A 45 1.52 -8.82 -7.42
N ILE A 46 1.45 -8.26 -8.63
CA ILE A 46 0.80 -6.95 -8.86
C ILE A 46 -0.66 -7.00 -8.45
N ASP A 47 -1.39 -8.05 -8.84
CA ASP A 47 -2.82 -8.18 -8.55
C ASP A 47 -3.09 -8.48 -7.07
N GLU A 48 -2.34 -9.40 -6.46
CA GLU A 48 -2.52 -9.84 -5.06
C GLU A 48 -2.21 -8.73 -4.05
N TYR A 49 -1.16 -7.95 -4.31
CA TYR A 49 -0.71 -6.87 -3.42
C TYR A 49 -1.19 -5.48 -3.86
N ALA A 50 -2.06 -5.42 -4.89
CA ALA A 50 -2.62 -4.19 -5.43
C ALA A 50 -1.56 -3.12 -5.71
N LEU A 51 -0.46 -3.51 -6.36
CA LEU A 51 0.64 -2.61 -6.69
C LEU A 51 0.20 -1.59 -7.75
N ASN A 52 0.60 -0.33 -7.56
CA ASN A 52 0.21 0.76 -8.46
C ASN A 52 1.28 1.02 -9.52
N GLN A 53 0.87 1.03 -10.79
CA GLN A 53 1.73 1.43 -11.89
C GLN A 53 2.12 2.91 -11.76
N ASN A 54 3.40 3.22 -12.03
CA ASN A 54 4.05 4.53 -11.85
C ASN A 54 4.27 4.95 -10.39
N GLU A 55 4.01 4.07 -9.42
CA GLU A 55 4.34 4.26 -8.01
C GLU A 55 5.28 3.14 -7.54
N ASP A 56 4.80 1.91 -7.62
CA ASP A 56 5.49 0.71 -7.14
C ASP A 56 6.33 0.07 -8.25
N TYR A 57 5.87 0.19 -9.49
CA TYR A 57 6.55 -0.36 -10.65
C TYR A 57 6.32 0.42 -11.95
N LEU A 58 7.23 0.23 -12.90
CA LEU A 58 7.14 0.67 -14.28
C LEU A 58 7.17 -0.51 -15.24
N ILE A 59 6.51 -0.36 -16.38
CA ILE A 59 6.45 -1.35 -17.45
C ILE A 59 7.25 -0.81 -18.63
N PHE A 60 8.10 -1.64 -19.22
CA PHE A 60 8.82 -1.32 -20.45
C PHE A 60 8.83 -2.51 -21.41
N ASP A 61 8.81 -2.22 -22.71
CA ASP A 61 9.03 -3.24 -23.72
C ASP A 61 10.50 -3.67 -23.67
N SER A 62 10.72 -4.95 -23.39
CA SER A 62 12.04 -5.54 -23.43
C SER A 62 12.54 -5.53 -24.89
N PRO A 63 13.84 -5.29 -25.12
CA PRO A 63 14.43 -5.48 -26.44
C PRO A 63 14.40 -6.97 -26.89
N VAL A 64 14.08 -7.90 -25.99
CA VAL A 64 13.99 -9.33 -26.28
C VAL A 64 12.61 -9.69 -26.85
N LEU A 65 12.61 -10.19 -28.08
CA LEU A 65 11.45 -10.78 -28.76
C LEU A 65 11.06 -12.12 -28.08
N VAL A 66 9.77 -12.33 -27.79
CA VAL A 66 9.29 -13.64 -27.32
C VAL A 66 9.15 -14.59 -28.51
N ASN A 67 9.59 -15.84 -28.31
CA ASN A 67 9.51 -16.99 -29.24
C ASN A 67 8.47 -16.83 -30.37
N GLN A 68 8.93 -16.39 -31.55
CA GLN A 68 8.31 -16.74 -32.81
C GLN A 68 8.79 -18.17 -33.11
N SER A 69 8.06 -19.20 -32.69
CA SER A 69 8.39 -20.56 -33.13
C SER A 69 8.16 -20.64 -34.64
N THR A 70 9.21 -20.47 -35.43
CA THR A 70 9.20 -20.73 -36.88
C THR A 70 9.27 -22.22 -37.20
N ASN A 71 9.57 -23.07 -36.20
CA ASN A 71 9.75 -24.52 -36.34
C ASN A 71 8.64 -25.36 -35.68
N ILE A 72 7.38 -24.95 -35.80
CA ILE A 72 6.25 -25.88 -35.64
C ILE A 72 5.59 -25.96 -37.02
N GLU A 73 5.87 -27.04 -37.76
CA GLU A 73 5.33 -27.29 -39.11
C GLU A 73 3.79 -27.27 -39.17
N GLN A 74 3.11 -27.28 -38.03
CA GLN A 74 1.65 -27.35 -37.92
C GLN A 74 0.91 -26.01 -37.80
N CYS A 75 1.57 -24.84 -37.75
CA CYS A 75 0.86 -23.56 -37.59
C CYS A 75 1.38 -22.45 -38.53
N LYS A 76 0.91 -22.45 -39.79
CA LYS A 76 1.04 -21.30 -40.71
C LYS A 76 0.02 -20.21 -40.37
N THR A 77 0.16 -19.52 -39.25
CA THR A 77 -0.62 -18.29 -38.99
C THR A 77 0.17 -17.07 -39.45
N LYS A 78 -0.23 -16.45 -40.58
CA LYS A 78 0.29 -15.17 -41.11
C LYS A 78 -0.11 -13.94 -40.25
N ARG A 79 -0.04 -14.05 -38.92
CA ARG A 79 -0.35 -12.95 -37.99
C ARG A 79 0.73 -12.89 -36.90
N GLY A 80 1.96 -12.61 -37.31
CA GLY A 80 3.08 -12.35 -36.40
C GLY A 80 3.33 -10.84 -36.30
N GLY A 81 2.73 -10.20 -35.30
CA GLY A 81 3.12 -8.83 -34.90
C GLY A 81 4.34 -8.88 -33.96
N ASP A 82 5.06 -7.76 -33.85
CA ASP A 82 6.14 -7.59 -32.87
C ASP A 82 5.58 -7.80 -31.45
N ARG A 83 5.88 -8.95 -30.84
CA ARG A 83 5.48 -9.27 -29.47
C ARG A 83 6.72 -9.29 -28.59
N ARG A 84 7.21 -8.09 -28.29
CA ARG A 84 8.28 -7.87 -27.32
C ARG A 84 7.88 -8.44 -25.97
N SER A 85 8.84 -9.01 -25.25
CA SER A 85 8.60 -9.41 -23.87
C SER A 85 8.41 -8.16 -23.01
N ILE A 86 7.59 -8.26 -21.96
CA ILE A 86 7.33 -7.15 -21.05
C ILE A 86 8.30 -7.24 -19.88
N ASP A 87 9.00 -6.15 -19.60
CA ASP A 87 9.87 -5.99 -18.45
C ASP A 87 9.25 -5.07 -17.40
N TYR A 88 9.57 -5.37 -16.15
CA TYR A 88 9.08 -4.63 -14.99
C TYR A 88 10.27 -4.12 -14.18
N VAL A 89 10.21 -2.85 -13.82
CA VAL A 89 11.15 -2.20 -12.90
C VAL A 89 10.39 -1.86 -11.63
N LEU A 90 10.88 -2.30 -10.48
CA LEU A 90 10.25 -2.12 -9.18
C LEU A 90 10.98 -1.05 -8.37
N THR A 91 10.27 -0.30 -7.52
CA THR A 91 10.95 0.46 -6.46
C THR A 91 11.67 -0.48 -5.49
N ILE A 92 12.69 0.02 -4.80
CA ILE A 92 13.36 -0.77 -3.75
C ILE A 92 12.38 -1.25 -2.68
N ASN A 93 11.42 -0.42 -2.27
CA ASN A 93 10.49 -0.77 -1.20
C ASN A 93 9.59 -1.93 -1.64
N THR A 94 9.01 -1.83 -2.83
CA THR A 94 8.21 -2.90 -3.44
C THR A 94 9.04 -4.17 -3.63
N ALA A 95 10.28 -4.07 -4.09
CA ALA A 95 11.17 -5.22 -4.24
C ALA A 95 11.46 -5.92 -2.90
N LYS A 96 11.70 -5.16 -1.83
CA LYS A 96 11.89 -5.69 -0.47
C LYS A 96 10.63 -6.36 0.06
N GLU A 97 9.46 -5.76 -0.17
CA GLU A 97 8.17 -6.34 0.21
C GLU A 97 7.96 -7.70 -0.46
N LEU A 98 8.09 -7.76 -1.80
CA LEU A 98 7.96 -9.02 -2.55
C LEU A 98 8.96 -10.06 -2.08
N ALA A 99 10.21 -9.67 -1.82
CA ALA A 99 11.24 -10.58 -1.31
C ALA A 99 10.91 -11.14 0.09
N MET A 100 10.26 -10.35 0.95
CA MET A 100 9.85 -10.77 2.29
C MET A 100 8.64 -11.71 2.26
N ILE A 101 7.77 -11.59 1.26
CA ILE A 101 6.58 -12.42 1.07
C ILE A 101 6.94 -13.83 0.60
N GLU A 102 8.00 -13.99 -0.20
CA GLU A 102 8.34 -15.28 -0.78
C GLU A 102 8.65 -16.34 0.30
N ASN A 103 7.95 -17.47 0.20
CA ASN A 103 8.07 -18.59 1.14
C ASN A 103 9.13 -19.60 0.67
N ASN A 104 10.36 -19.13 0.53
CA ASN A 104 11.52 -19.96 0.17
C ASN A 104 12.73 -19.64 1.06
N GLU A 105 13.85 -20.30 0.82
CA GLU A 105 15.07 -20.11 1.62
C GLU A 105 15.61 -18.68 1.51
N GLN A 106 15.59 -18.09 0.32
CA GLN A 106 16.04 -16.72 0.07
C GLN A 106 15.17 -15.71 0.82
N GLY A 107 13.84 -15.80 0.68
CA GLY A 107 12.90 -14.96 1.41
C GLY A 107 12.99 -15.14 2.93
N ARG A 108 13.28 -16.36 3.41
CA ARG A 108 13.58 -16.62 4.83
C ARG A 108 14.86 -15.91 5.29
N ALA A 109 15.93 -15.97 4.50
CA ALA A 109 17.18 -15.29 4.80
C ALA A 109 17.01 -13.76 4.87
N ILE A 110 16.26 -13.19 3.91
CA ILE A 110 15.94 -11.76 3.83
C ILE A 110 15.11 -11.32 5.04
N ARG A 111 14.06 -12.06 5.41
CA ARG A 111 13.28 -11.78 6.64
C ARG A 111 14.15 -11.81 7.90
N LYS A 112 15.01 -12.83 8.04
CA LYS A 112 15.95 -12.92 9.19
C LYS A 112 16.91 -11.72 9.23
N TYR A 113 17.38 -11.26 8.07
CA TYR A 113 18.20 -10.05 7.97
C TYR A 113 17.46 -8.82 8.50
N PHE A 114 16.23 -8.54 8.04
CA PHE A 114 15.47 -7.38 8.50
C PHE A 114 15.11 -7.45 9.99
N ILE A 115 14.80 -8.63 10.52
CA ILE A 115 14.57 -8.83 11.97
C ILE A 115 15.84 -8.48 12.76
N ARG A 116 17.03 -8.89 12.30
CA ARG A 116 18.30 -8.52 12.95
C ARG A 116 18.55 -7.02 12.87
N CYS A 117 18.26 -6.38 11.74
CA CYS A 117 18.39 -4.93 11.60
C CYS A 117 17.46 -4.18 12.56
N GLU A 118 16.21 -4.60 12.74
CA GLU A 118 15.30 -4.00 13.72
C GLU A 118 15.82 -4.16 15.15
N ALA A 119 16.32 -5.35 15.50
CA ALA A 119 16.91 -5.60 16.81
C ALA A 119 18.15 -4.71 17.06
N GLN A 120 18.99 -4.49 16.05
CA GLN A 120 20.14 -3.58 16.14
C GLN A 120 19.69 -2.11 16.23
N LEU A 121 18.67 -1.70 15.47
CA LEU A 121 18.11 -0.35 15.53
C LEU A 121 17.57 -0.05 16.93
N LYS A 122 16.95 -1.02 17.59
CA LYS A 122 16.49 -0.90 18.98
C LYS A 122 17.64 -0.62 19.95
N GLN A 123 18.83 -1.19 19.71
CA GLN A 123 20.02 -0.95 20.54
C GLN A 123 20.66 0.41 20.25
N ILE A 124 20.78 0.79 18.97
CA ILE A 124 21.48 1.99 18.54
C ILE A 124 20.62 3.25 18.74
N ALA A 125 19.33 3.17 18.40
CA ALA A 125 18.41 4.30 18.38
C ALA A 125 17.02 3.91 18.93
N PRO A 126 16.91 3.60 20.24
CA PRO A 126 15.65 3.15 20.85
C PRO A 126 14.52 4.19 20.72
N SER A 127 14.83 5.48 20.68
CA SER A 127 13.84 6.54 20.50
C SER A 127 13.18 6.51 19.12
N ILE A 128 13.98 6.32 18.06
CA ILE A 128 13.50 6.20 16.68
C ILE A 128 12.66 4.93 16.53
N GLN A 129 13.17 3.80 17.03
CA GLN A 129 12.48 2.51 17.00
C GLN A 129 11.12 2.59 17.72
N LYS A 130 11.07 3.23 18.90
CA LYS A 130 9.82 3.42 19.65
C LYS A 130 8.82 4.30 18.89
N LYS A 131 9.29 5.35 18.21
CA LYS A 131 8.44 6.22 17.39
C LYS A 131 7.81 5.45 16.22
N GLU A 132 8.61 4.69 15.47
CA GLU A 132 8.09 3.90 14.34
C GLU A 132 7.16 2.77 14.80
N LEU A 133 7.46 2.13 15.95
CA LEU A 133 6.59 1.11 16.53
C LEU A 133 5.24 1.67 16.96
N LYS A 134 5.21 2.86 17.56
CA LYS A 134 3.95 3.55 17.91
C LYS A 134 3.13 3.89 16.66
N ARG A 135 3.79 4.41 15.63
CA ARG A 135 3.17 4.69 14.33
C ARG A 135 2.59 3.41 13.69
N LEU A 136 3.33 2.30 13.71
CA LEU A 136 2.87 1.00 13.23
C LEU A 136 1.62 0.52 13.99
N LYS A 137 1.63 0.61 15.32
CA LYS A 137 0.46 0.26 16.15
C LYS A 137 -0.76 1.09 15.76
N ALA A 138 -0.60 2.41 15.62
CA ALA A 138 -1.68 3.30 15.21
C ALA A 138 -2.21 2.94 13.80
N ARG A 139 -1.33 2.56 12.87
CA ARG A 139 -1.71 2.15 11.51
C ARG A 139 -2.51 0.85 11.51
N ILE A 140 -2.12 -0.12 12.33
CA ILE A 140 -2.84 -1.39 12.53
C ILE A 140 -4.21 -1.12 13.16
N GLU A 141 -4.27 -0.24 14.15
CA GLU A 141 -5.53 0.12 14.81
C GLU A 141 -6.53 0.74 13.82
N VAL A 142 -6.07 1.66 12.96
CA VAL A 142 -6.87 2.16 11.83
C VAL A 142 -7.37 1.00 10.96
N ALA A 143 -6.50 0.08 10.54
CA ALA A 143 -6.88 -1.05 9.69
C ALA A 143 -7.93 -1.96 10.37
N ASN A 144 -7.83 -2.13 11.69
CA ASN A 144 -8.79 -2.91 12.48
C ASN A 144 -10.19 -2.29 12.50
N TYR A 145 -10.34 -0.97 12.34
CA TYR A 145 -11.65 -0.30 12.30
C TYR A 145 -12.17 -0.05 10.89
N SER A 146 -11.29 0.08 9.90
CA SER A 146 -11.69 0.32 8.51
C SER A 146 -12.61 -0.78 7.95
N ARG A 147 -12.33 -2.06 8.24
CA ARG A 147 -13.16 -3.18 7.75
C ARG A 147 -14.50 -3.29 8.50
N PRO A 148 -14.55 -3.31 9.84
CA PRO A 148 -15.82 -3.30 10.58
C PRO A 148 -16.70 -2.09 10.26
N MET A 149 -16.13 -0.92 9.96
CA MET A 149 -16.89 0.24 9.50
C MET A 149 -17.57 0.01 8.16
N CYS A 150 -16.88 -0.62 7.20
CA CYS A 150 -17.50 -1.04 5.95
C CYS A 150 -18.62 -2.06 6.20
N ASP A 151 -18.38 -3.06 7.04
CA ASP A 151 -19.36 -4.10 7.37
C ASP A 151 -20.62 -3.49 8.02
N ALA A 152 -20.45 -2.56 8.96
CA ALA A 152 -21.55 -1.83 9.60
C ALA A 152 -22.37 -1.02 8.57
N LEU A 153 -21.70 -0.35 7.61
CA LEU A 153 -22.38 0.35 6.53
C LEU A 153 -23.14 -0.62 5.62
N THR A 154 -22.58 -1.79 5.35
CA THR A 154 -23.24 -2.85 4.59
C THR A 154 -24.52 -3.32 5.27
N LEU A 155 -24.44 -3.61 6.57
CA LEU A 155 -25.59 -4.03 7.37
C LEU A 155 -26.67 -2.94 7.44
N GLN A 156 -26.27 -1.68 7.67
CA GLN A 156 -27.22 -0.55 7.74
C GLN A 156 -27.97 -0.37 6.41
N ARG A 157 -27.30 -0.54 5.27
CA ARG A 157 -27.94 -0.39 3.96
C ARG A 157 -28.80 -1.59 3.61
N LEU A 158 -28.36 -2.79 3.97
CA LEU A 158 -29.12 -4.02 3.79
C LEU A 158 -30.42 -4.00 4.60
N SER A 159 -30.41 -3.48 5.83
CA SER A 159 -31.62 -3.31 6.64
C SER A 159 -32.62 -2.30 6.04
N GLN A 160 -32.13 -1.37 5.21
CA GLN A 160 -32.95 -0.45 4.42
C GLN A 160 -33.38 -1.03 3.06
N GLY A 161 -33.07 -2.29 2.77
CA GLY A 161 -33.35 -2.95 1.49
C GLY A 161 -32.51 -2.40 0.32
N LYS A 162 -31.35 -1.80 0.60
CA LYS A 162 -30.46 -1.19 -0.40
C LYS A 162 -29.14 -1.94 -0.51
N GLU A 163 -28.65 -2.09 -1.74
CA GLU A 163 -27.32 -2.65 -2.00
C GLU A 163 -26.20 -1.63 -1.70
N THR A 164 -25.04 -2.11 -1.28
CA THR A 164 -23.84 -1.31 -1.02
C THR A 164 -22.87 -1.31 -2.18
N LYS A 165 -22.67 -0.14 -2.78
CA LYS A 165 -21.74 0.09 -3.88
C LYS A 165 -20.38 0.62 -3.38
N PRO A 166 -19.27 0.40 -4.11
CA PRO A 166 -17.92 0.80 -3.70
C PRO A 166 -17.77 2.27 -3.30
N HIS A 167 -18.44 3.19 -4.00
CA HIS A 167 -18.35 4.62 -3.71
C HIS A 167 -18.93 5.00 -2.34
N HIS A 168 -19.79 4.18 -1.72
CA HIS A 168 -20.26 4.46 -0.36
C HIS A 168 -19.13 4.34 0.66
N TYR A 169 -18.28 3.31 0.56
CA TYR A 169 -17.11 3.17 1.42
C TYR A 169 -16.13 4.32 1.17
N THR A 170 -15.85 4.64 -0.09
CA THR A 170 -14.96 5.73 -0.47
C THR A 170 -15.45 7.08 0.09
N ASN A 171 -16.76 7.33 0.08
CA ASN A 171 -17.34 8.55 0.64
C ASN A 171 -17.17 8.61 2.17
N GLU A 172 -17.40 7.52 2.90
CA GLU A 172 -17.17 7.46 4.35
C GLU A 172 -15.70 7.71 4.70
N PHE A 173 -14.77 7.06 4.00
CA PHE A 173 -13.34 7.28 4.21
C PHE A 173 -12.93 8.71 3.86
N ASN A 174 -13.43 9.28 2.76
CA ASN A 174 -13.14 10.67 2.38
C ASN A 174 -13.70 11.68 3.37
N MET A 175 -14.87 11.41 3.96
CA MET A 175 -15.44 12.24 5.03
C MET A 175 -14.50 12.25 6.24
N ILE A 176 -14.12 11.07 6.76
CA ILE A 176 -13.26 10.96 7.94
C ILE A 176 -11.87 11.55 7.66
N ASN A 177 -11.24 11.19 6.53
CA ASN A 177 -9.95 11.75 6.14
C ASN A 177 -10.03 13.27 6.01
N GLY A 178 -11.13 13.80 5.44
CA GLY A 178 -11.35 15.24 5.30
C GLY A 178 -11.48 15.96 6.64
N ILE A 179 -12.16 15.36 7.62
CA ILE A 179 -12.28 15.91 8.98
C ILE A 179 -10.90 15.95 9.66
N VAL A 180 -10.13 14.87 9.57
CA VAL A 180 -8.80 14.77 10.22
C VAL A 180 -7.78 15.71 9.59
N LEU A 181 -7.78 15.83 8.26
CA LEU A 181 -6.79 16.61 7.51
C LEU A 181 -7.18 18.10 7.34
N GLY A 182 -8.46 18.43 7.50
CA GLY A 182 -9.01 19.75 7.17
C GLY A 182 -9.12 20.03 5.66
N VAL A 183 -8.66 19.12 4.81
CA VAL A 183 -8.70 19.20 3.35
C VAL A 183 -9.16 17.87 2.75
N SER A 184 -9.67 17.89 1.52
CA SER A 184 -10.05 16.64 0.85
C SER A 184 -8.85 15.72 0.60
N SER A 185 -9.08 14.40 0.62
CA SER A 185 -8.04 13.39 0.30
C SER A 185 -7.34 13.69 -1.02
N GLY A 186 -8.09 14.13 -2.04
CA GLY A 186 -7.55 14.45 -3.37
C GLY A 186 -6.65 15.68 -3.37
N ASN A 187 -7.03 16.74 -2.66
CA ASN A 187 -6.19 17.94 -2.53
C ASN A 187 -4.93 17.64 -1.72
N TYR A 188 -5.06 16.83 -0.66
CA TYR A 188 -3.92 16.39 0.13
C TYR A 188 -2.91 15.60 -0.70
N LYS A 189 -3.37 14.67 -1.55
CA LYS A 189 -2.50 13.91 -2.47
C LYS A 189 -1.73 14.84 -3.42
N LYS A 190 -2.43 15.79 -4.05
CA LYS A 190 -1.81 16.75 -4.97
C LYS A 190 -0.77 17.64 -4.27
N ALA A 191 -1.10 18.18 -3.10
CA ALA A 191 -0.21 19.06 -2.35
C ALA A 191 1.08 18.36 -1.89
N ASN A 192 0.99 17.07 -1.55
CA ASN A 192 2.13 16.30 -1.04
C ASN A 192 2.80 15.42 -2.11
N ASN A 193 2.37 15.49 -3.37
CA ASN A 193 2.83 14.61 -4.45
C ASN A 193 2.77 13.13 -4.06
N ILE A 194 1.65 12.73 -3.44
CA ILE A 194 1.41 11.35 -3.00
C ILE A 194 0.67 10.63 -4.09
N SER A 195 1.36 9.66 -4.65
CA SER A 195 0.81 8.58 -5.44
C SER A 195 0.65 7.40 -4.46
N GLY A 196 -0.57 6.88 -4.28
CA GLY A 196 -0.84 5.78 -3.34
C GLY A 196 -1.76 6.12 -2.15
N ASN A 197 -1.68 5.33 -1.09
CA ASN A 197 -2.50 5.48 0.11
C ASN A 197 -1.97 6.62 1.01
N ILE A 198 -2.83 7.61 1.28
CA ILE A 198 -2.45 8.77 2.11
C ILE A 198 -2.08 8.39 3.54
N ARG A 199 -2.64 7.29 4.06
CA ARG A 199 -2.47 6.88 5.46
C ARG A 199 -1.06 6.40 5.76
N ASP A 200 -0.31 5.99 4.74
CA ASP A 200 1.07 5.52 4.89
C ASP A 200 2.06 6.68 5.07
N GLN A 201 1.61 7.92 4.89
CA GLN A 201 2.38 9.15 5.16
C GLN A 201 2.01 9.79 6.51
N PHE A 202 0.98 9.30 7.19
CA PHE A 202 0.51 9.92 8.44
C PHE A 202 1.42 9.58 9.62
N ASN A 203 1.48 10.51 10.58
CA ASN A 203 2.15 10.32 11.85
C ASN A 203 1.24 9.58 12.86
N GLU A 204 1.79 9.24 14.03
CA GLU A 204 1.06 8.57 15.11
C GLU A 204 -0.22 9.31 15.53
N ALA A 205 -0.14 10.62 15.77
CA ALA A 205 -1.28 11.41 16.26
C ALA A 205 -2.43 11.47 15.24
N THR A 206 -2.11 11.66 13.96
CA THR A 206 -3.08 11.65 12.86
C THR A 206 -3.72 10.28 12.69
N LEU A 207 -2.95 9.19 12.80
CA LEU A 207 -3.48 7.83 12.72
C LEU A 207 -4.39 7.50 13.91
N ASN A 208 -4.01 7.86 15.13
CA ASN A 208 -4.84 7.66 16.31
C ASN A 208 -6.16 8.44 16.23
N HIS A 209 -6.10 9.69 15.76
CA HIS A 209 -7.32 10.48 15.54
C HIS A 209 -8.23 9.82 14.50
N LEU A 210 -7.66 9.31 13.41
CA LEU A 210 -8.40 8.59 12.38
C LEU A 210 -9.05 7.33 12.94
N ALA A 211 -8.32 6.51 13.70
CA ALA A 211 -8.84 5.31 14.34
C ALA A 211 -10.01 5.62 15.29
N TYR A 212 -9.88 6.69 16.09
CA TYR A 212 -10.95 7.17 16.98
C TYR A 212 -12.22 7.54 16.21
N LEU A 213 -12.09 8.27 15.09
CA LEU A 213 -13.24 8.64 14.28
C LEU A 213 -13.85 7.45 13.53
N GLU A 214 -13.05 6.52 12.99
CA GLU A 214 -13.56 5.29 12.35
C GLU A 214 -14.33 4.42 13.35
N LYS A 215 -13.76 4.22 14.55
CA LYS A 215 -14.43 3.52 15.66
C LYS A 215 -15.75 4.18 16.03
N THR A 216 -15.77 5.50 16.13
CA THR A 216 -17.00 6.23 16.49
C THR A 216 -18.01 6.19 15.36
N ASN A 217 -17.57 6.25 14.10
CA ASN A 217 -18.48 6.16 12.95
C ASN A 217 -19.20 4.81 12.92
N ILE A 218 -18.53 3.70 13.27
CA ILE A 218 -19.18 2.38 13.45
C ILE A 218 -20.37 2.52 14.41
N THR A 219 -20.15 3.07 15.61
CA THR A 219 -21.23 3.21 16.59
C THR A 219 -22.37 4.12 16.11
N LEU A 220 -22.06 5.18 15.37
CA LEU A 220 -23.08 6.09 14.84
C LEU A 220 -23.90 5.43 13.72
N ILE A 221 -23.27 4.58 12.91
CA ILE A 221 -23.95 3.75 11.90
C ILE A 221 -24.90 2.77 12.59
N GLU A 222 -24.45 2.08 13.64
CA GLU A 222 -25.25 1.11 14.41
C GLU A 222 -26.47 1.75 15.09
N ILE A 223 -26.33 2.97 15.62
CA ILE A 223 -27.44 3.76 16.18
C ILE A 223 -28.45 4.17 15.09
N GLY A 224 -28.06 4.12 13.81
CA GLY A 224 -28.93 4.42 12.69
C GLY A 224 -28.86 5.88 12.21
N PHE A 225 -27.83 6.63 12.59
CA PHE A 225 -27.67 8.02 12.14
C PHE A 225 -27.47 8.06 10.63
N ASN A 226 -28.01 9.09 9.97
CA ASN A 226 -27.76 9.34 8.56
C ASN A 226 -26.40 10.03 8.33
N TYR A 227 -25.96 10.09 7.07
CA TYR A 227 -24.64 10.62 6.71
C TYR A 227 -24.36 12.04 7.26
N GLU A 228 -25.31 12.97 7.13
CA GLU A 228 -25.13 14.36 7.59
C GLU A 228 -25.06 14.44 9.12
N GLN A 229 -25.91 13.68 9.82
CA GLN A 229 -25.87 13.58 11.28
C GLN A 229 -24.54 13.01 11.77
N ARG A 230 -24.04 11.95 11.11
CA ARG A 230 -22.72 11.37 11.44
C ARG A 230 -21.60 12.36 11.21
N LYS A 231 -21.58 13.02 10.05
CA LYS A 231 -20.58 14.04 9.71
C LYS A 231 -20.52 15.16 10.76
N ALA A 232 -21.67 15.73 11.12
CA ALA A 232 -21.74 16.79 12.13
C ALA A 232 -21.20 16.31 13.48
N LYS A 233 -21.58 15.10 13.91
CA LYS A 233 -21.11 14.54 15.18
C LYS A 233 -19.62 14.22 15.19
N LEU A 234 -19.10 13.68 14.10
CA LEU A 234 -17.67 13.38 13.96
C LEU A 234 -16.82 14.66 13.97
N ILE A 235 -17.30 15.76 13.37
CA ILE A 235 -16.62 17.07 13.46
C ILE A 235 -16.57 17.55 14.91
N GLU A 236 -17.69 17.48 15.62
CA GLU A 236 -17.76 17.87 17.04
C GLU A 236 -16.79 17.04 17.89
N LEU A 237 -16.78 15.71 17.70
CA LEU A 237 -15.91 14.80 18.44
C LEU A 237 -14.44 14.97 18.06
N SER A 238 -14.14 15.25 16.80
CA SER A 238 -12.79 15.59 16.31
C SER A 238 -12.25 16.82 17.04
N ASN A 239 -13.04 17.89 17.12
CA ASN A 239 -12.64 19.11 17.82
C ASN A 239 -12.36 18.84 19.31
N ARG A 240 -13.26 18.10 19.98
CA ARG A 240 -13.06 17.70 21.39
C ARG A 240 -11.79 16.86 21.58
N TYR A 241 -11.55 15.91 20.69
CA TYR A 241 -10.35 15.07 20.71
C TYR A 241 -9.07 15.91 20.61
N LEU A 242 -9.02 16.85 19.66
CA LEU A 242 -7.88 17.75 19.50
C LEU A 242 -7.66 18.64 20.73
N THR A 243 -8.73 19.20 21.31
CA THR A 243 -8.64 19.99 22.55
C THR A 243 -8.07 19.18 23.71
N GLN A 244 -8.49 17.92 23.87
CA GLN A 244 -7.97 17.04 24.92
C GLN A 244 -6.49 16.70 24.71
N GLN A 245 -6.08 16.45 23.46
CA GLN A 245 -4.67 16.17 23.13
C GLN A 245 -3.78 17.40 23.40
N LEU A 246 -4.24 18.60 23.06
CA LEU A 246 -3.52 19.84 23.38
C LEU A 246 -3.38 20.05 24.89
N ALA A 247 -4.44 19.78 25.65
CA ALA A 247 -4.41 19.90 27.12
C ALA A 247 -3.47 18.89 27.79
N GLN A 248 -3.25 17.71 27.18
CA GLN A 248 -2.30 16.70 27.69
C GLN A 248 -0.85 16.98 27.31
N ALA A 249 -0.62 17.84 26.31
CA ALA A 249 0.72 18.20 25.83
C ALA A 249 1.26 19.51 26.45
N ALA A 250 0.40 20.27 27.13
CA ALA A 250 0.75 21.49 27.87
C ALA A 250 1.16 21.17 29.31
#